data_AF-A0A2H0VNV6-F1
#
_entry.id   AF-A0A2H0VNV6-F1
#
_cell.length_a   1.000
_cell.length_b   1.000
_cell.length_c   1.000
_cell.angle_alpha   90.00
_cell.angle_beta   90.00
_cell.angle_gamma   90.00
#
_symmetry.space_group_name_H-M   'P 1'
#
loop_
_entity.id
_entity.type
_entity.pdbx_description
1 polymer ?
#
loop_
_entity_poly.entity_id
_entity_poly.type
_entity_poly.pdbx_seq_one_letter_code
_entity_poly.pdbx_strand_id
1 'polypeptide(L)'
;MKNKLIGIFLLLAISRLSSKKLPAPYDTLKELKPFLNHGWHQDVPQPYQLIDQYQIKIIVEIGAWLGLSTMDLAQYLPEDGVIYIIDHWLGSSEHQPNQNAQYPCLPYRYE
;
A
#
# COMPACT_ATOMS: atom_id res chain seq x y z
N MET A 1 -7.04 16.51 -37.74
CA MET A 1 -6.53 15.13 -37.51
C MET A 1 -5.21 15.05 -36.73
N LYS A 2 -4.61 16.15 -36.25
CA LYS A 2 -3.30 16.11 -35.55
C LYS A 2 -3.38 15.97 -34.01
N ASN A 3 -4.57 16.10 -33.42
CA ASN A 3 -4.73 16.13 -31.95
C ASN A 3 -5.12 14.78 -31.31
N LYS A 4 -5.41 13.74 -32.12
CA LYS A 4 -5.77 12.40 -31.61
C LYS A 4 -4.57 11.48 -31.36
N LEU A 5 -3.39 11.80 -31.91
CA LEU A 5 -2.19 10.96 -31.77
C LEU A 5 -1.48 11.16 -30.41
N ILE A 6 -1.59 12.35 -29.81
CA ILE A 6 -0.91 12.69 -28.54
C ILE A 6 -1.55 11.93 -27.36
N GLY A 7 -2.87 11.71 -27.38
CA GLY A 7 -3.59 10.99 -26.32
C GLY A 7 -3.21 9.50 -26.23
N ILE A 8 -2.89 8.86 -27.35
CA ILE A 8 -2.52 7.43 -27.39
C ILE A 8 -1.09 7.21 -26.86
N PHE A 9 -0.18 8.16 -27.09
CA PHE A 9 1.19 8.07 -26.57
C PHE A 9 1.27 8.29 -25.05
N LEU A 10 0.41 9.13 -24.46
CA LEU A 10 0.38 9.33 -23.02
C LEU A 10 -0.13 8.08 -22.26
N LEU A 11 -1.10 7.37 -22.85
CA LEU A 11 -1.64 6.11 -22.31
C LEU A 11 -0.63 4.96 -22.34
N LEU A 12 0.27 4.93 -23.33
CA LEU A 12 1.33 3.93 -23.41
C LEU A 12 2.55 4.26 -22.54
N ALA A 13 2.81 5.54 -22.24
CA ALA A 13 3.96 5.95 -21.43
C ALA A 13 3.86 5.55 -19.94
N ILE A 14 2.65 5.32 -19.43
CA ILE A 14 2.44 4.86 -18.05
C ILE A 14 2.78 3.35 -17.90
N SER A 15 2.81 2.60 -19.00
CA SER A 15 2.89 1.12 -18.96
C SER A 15 4.28 0.53 -18.70
N ARG A 16 5.33 1.34 -18.55
CA ARG A 16 6.71 0.85 -18.37
C ARG A 16 7.57 1.68 -17.42
N LEU A 17 7.07 2.02 -16.24
CA LEU A 17 7.99 2.21 -15.11
C LEU A 17 8.61 0.83 -14.81
N SER A 18 9.78 0.59 -15.41
CA SER A 18 10.57 -0.60 -15.15
C SER A 18 11.01 -0.61 -13.70
N SER A 19 10.61 -1.63 -12.94
CA SER A 19 11.02 -1.88 -11.55
C SER A 19 12.53 -1.93 -11.35
N LYS A 20 13.31 -2.13 -12.42
CA LYS A 20 14.79 -2.24 -12.41
C LYS A 20 15.56 -1.07 -11.77
N LYS A 21 14.91 0.06 -11.47
CA LYS A 21 15.54 1.22 -10.79
C LYS A 21 15.10 1.42 -9.34
N LEU A 22 14.18 0.62 -8.82
CA LEU A 22 13.75 0.74 -7.43
C LEU A 22 14.78 0.08 -6.51
N PRO A 23 14.89 0.48 -5.22
CA PRO A 23 15.72 -0.24 -4.26
C PRO A 23 15.11 -1.60 -3.94
N ALA A 24 15.92 -2.53 -3.45
CA ALA A 24 15.41 -3.78 -2.89
C ALA A 24 14.40 -3.51 -1.74
N PRO A 25 13.32 -4.30 -1.62
CA PRO A 25 12.98 -5.48 -2.44
C PRO A 25 12.21 -5.16 -3.73
N TYR A 26 11.92 -3.88 -4.01
CA TYR A 26 11.07 -3.47 -5.13
C TYR A 26 11.70 -3.68 -6.51
N ASP A 27 13.02 -3.84 -6.58
CA ASP A 27 13.76 -4.24 -7.78
C ASP A 27 13.45 -5.67 -8.24
N THR A 28 12.97 -6.53 -7.35
CA THR A 28 12.58 -7.91 -7.66
C THR A 28 11.18 -8.03 -8.26
N LEU A 29 10.37 -6.96 -8.20
CA LEU A 29 9.00 -6.97 -8.69
C LEU A 29 8.98 -7.14 -10.22
N LYS A 30 8.26 -8.15 -10.69
CA LYS A 30 8.08 -8.43 -12.13
C LYS A 30 7.08 -7.48 -12.77
N GLU A 31 6.08 -7.05 -12.01
CA GLU A 31 4.99 -6.19 -12.44
C GLU A 31 4.65 -5.20 -11.33
N LEU A 32 4.49 -3.92 -11.68
CA LEU A 32 3.93 -2.92 -10.78
C LEU A 32 2.42 -2.85 -11.02
N LYS A 33 1.63 -3.25 -10.01
CA LYS A 33 0.18 -3.06 -10.03
C LYS A 33 -0.17 -1.58 -9.74
N PRO A 34 -1.33 -1.08 -10.18
CA PRO A 34 -1.79 0.25 -9.82
C PRO A 34 -1.83 0.44 -8.30
N PHE A 35 -1.37 1.59 -7.83
CA PHE A 35 -1.49 1.97 -6.43
C PHE A 35 -2.97 2.07 -6.05
N LEU A 36 -3.37 1.40 -4.96
CA LEU A 36 -4.72 1.48 -4.41
C LEU A 36 -4.66 2.09 -3.01
N ASN A 37 -5.00 3.38 -2.93
CA ASN A 37 -5.11 4.11 -1.67
C ASN A 37 -6.43 3.76 -0.96
N HIS A 38 -6.50 2.57 -0.38
CA HIS A 38 -7.68 2.10 0.32
C HIS A 38 -7.29 1.38 1.61
N GLY A 39 -8.17 1.40 2.59
CA GLY A 39 -8.02 0.68 3.84
C GLY A 39 -9.02 1.18 4.88
N TRP A 40 -9.13 0.45 5.98
CA TRP A 40 -9.92 0.86 7.13
C TRP A 40 -9.06 1.69 8.07
N HIS A 41 -8.89 2.97 7.69
CA HIS A 41 -8.17 3.94 8.50
C HIS A 41 -8.97 5.24 8.58
N GLN A 42 -9.01 5.83 9.76
CA GLN A 42 -9.55 7.16 10.00
C GLN A 42 -8.43 8.01 10.56
N ASP A 43 -8.42 9.29 10.21
CA ASP A 43 -7.49 10.26 10.78
C ASP A 43 -7.80 10.43 12.28
N VAL A 44 -7.04 9.73 13.12
CA VAL A 44 -7.20 9.73 14.57
C VAL A 44 -5.89 10.20 15.19
N PRO A 45 -5.87 11.26 16.02
CA PRO A 45 -4.63 11.91 16.43
C PRO A 45 -3.79 11.12 17.45
N GLN A 46 -4.40 10.16 18.16
CA GLN A 46 -3.81 9.52 19.34
C GLN A 46 -2.54 8.71 19.01
N PRO A 47 -2.46 7.90 17.95
CA PRO A 47 -1.24 7.18 17.59
C PRO A 47 -0.06 8.12 17.36
N TYR A 48 -0.26 9.25 16.68
CA TYR A 48 0.82 10.20 16.39
C TYR A 48 1.29 10.93 17.65
N GLN A 49 0.36 11.28 18.54
CA GLN A 49 0.69 11.84 19.85
C GLN A 49 1.56 10.88 20.67
N LEU A 50 1.28 9.58 20.62
CA LEU A 50 2.09 8.56 21.28
C LEU A 50 3.47 8.40 20.62
N ILE A 51 3.53 8.42 19.28
CA ILE A 51 4.79 8.37 18.53
C ILE A 51 5.70 9.52 18.95
N ASP A 52 5.18 10.75 18.96
CA ASP A 52 5.93 11.94 19.35
C ASP A 52 6.29 11.91 20.84
N GLN A 53 5.32 11.67 21.73
CA GLN A 53 5.55 11.69 23.18
C GLN A 53 6.61 10.68 23.64
N TYR A 54 6.61 9.49 23.06
CA TYR A 54 7.50 8.40 23.47
C TYR A 54 8.68 8.18 22.51
N GLN A 55 8.81 9.00 21.47
CA GLN A 55 9.84 8.87 20.44
C GLN A 55 9.87 7.44 19.88
N ILE A 56 8.69 6.93 19.53
CA ILE A 56 8.54 5.56 19.02
C ILE A 56 9.32 5.42 17.71
N LYS A 57 10.16 4.39 17.64
CA LYS A 57 10.89 4.01 16.42
C LYS A 57 10.43 2.70 15.81
N ILE A 58 9.76 1.88 16.60
CA ILE A 58 9.33 0.53 16.20
C ILE A 58 7.84 0.41 16.45
N ILE A 59 7.08 0.11 15.40
CA ILE A 59 5.66 -0.21 15.48
C ILE A 59 5.48 -1.66 15.05
N VAL A 60 4.64 -2.40 15.76
CA VAL A 60 4.15 -3.71 15.32
C VAL A 60 2.67 -3.55 15.01
N GLU A 61 2.30 -3.72 13.75
CA GLU A 61 0.92 -3.62 13.28
C GLU A 61 0.38 -5.03 13.02
N ILE A 62 -0.76 -5.36 13.64
CA ILE A 62 -1.45 -6.63 13.43
C ILE A 62 -2.71 -6.35 12.62
N GLY A 63 -2.77 -6.88 11.39
CA GLY A 63 -3.86 -6.61 10.45
C GLY A 63 -3.73 -5.23 9.79
N ALA A 64 -2.93 -5.14 8.73
CA ALA A 64 -2.76 -3.93 7.93
C ALA A 64 -3.79 -3.80 6.81
N TRP A 65 -4.49 -4.90 6.47
CA TRP A 65 -5.47 -4.95 5.39
C TRP A 65 -4.85 -4.59 4.02
N LEU A 66 -4.88 -3.30 3.66
CA LEU A 66 -4.32 -2.75 2.42
C LEU A 66 -3.26 -1.66 2.70
N GLY A 67 -2.87 -1.49 3.97
CA GLY A 67 -1.74 -0.70 4.41
C GLY A 67 -2.00 0.80 4.57
N LEU A 68 -3.26 1.26 4.57
CA LEU A 68 -3.56 2.68 4.70
C LEU A 68 -3.09 3.26 6.04
N SER A 69 -3.40 2.58 7.14
CA SER A 69 -2.89 2.89 8.48
C SER A 69 -1.36 2.81 8.52
N THR A 70 -0.76 1.77 7.93
CA THR A 70 0.70 1.61 7.86
C THR A 70 1.39 2.80 7.20
N MET A 71 0.93 3.19 6.00
CA MET A 71 1.51 4.30 5.25
C MET A 71 1.38 5.63 6.00
N ASP A 72 0.27 5.78 6.72
CA ASP A 72 0.02 6.95 7.53
C ASP A 72 0.94 6.99 8.76
N LEU A 73 1.02 5.92 9.54
CA LEU A 73 1.93 5.80 10.68
C LEU A 73 3.41 5.99 10.27
N ALA A 74 3.80 5.45 9.11
CA ALA A 74 5.17 5.55 8.61
C ALA A 74 5.62 7.00 8.37
N GLN A 75 4.71 7.92 8.07
CA GLN A 75 5.03 9.34 7.87
C GLN A 75 5.46 10.05 9.17
N TYR A 76 5.11 9.49 10.33
CA TYR A 76 5.42 10.07 11.64
C TYR A 76 6.65 9.43 12.30
N LEU A 77 7.19 8.35 11.73
CA LEU A 77 8.42 7.73 12.22
C LEU A 77 9.66 8.48 11.73
N PRO A 78 10.78 8.43 12.48
CA PRO A 78 12.06 8.91 12.00
C PRO A 78 12.57 8.06 10.82
N GLU A 79 13.59 8.53 10.12
CA GLU A 79 14.19 7.84 8.97
C GLU A 79 14.70 6.42 9.31
N ASP A 80 15.13 6.19 10.56
CA ASP A 80 15.55 4.89 11.07
C ASP A 80 14.41 4.07 11.71
N GLY A 81 13.17 4.54 11.58
CA GLY A 81 11.98 3.88 12.09
C GLY A 81 11.57 2.66 11.27
N VAL A 82 10.94 1.69 11.93
CA VAL A 82 10.53 0.41 11.34
C VAL A 82 9.11 0.06 11.75
N ILE A 83 8.30 -0.37 10.78
CA ILE A 83 6.98 -0.98 11.03
C ILE A 83 7.05 -2.45 10.64
N TYR A 84 6.78 -3.33 11.60
CA TYR A 84 6.59 -4.76 11.35
C TYR A 84 5.10 -5.03 11.16
N ILE A 85 4.73 -5.48 9.98
CA ILE A 85 3.35 -5.84 9.65
C ILE A 85 3.16 -7.34 9.80
N ILE A 86 2.17 -7.72 10.60
CA ILE A 86 1.73 -9.09 10.77
C ILE A 86 0.31 -9.18 10.21
N ASP A 87 0.20 -9.66 8.98
CA ASP A 87 -1.08 -9.88 8.32
C ASP A 87 -1.03 -11.21 7.56
N HIS A 88 -2.16 -11.90 7.51
CA HIS A 88 -2.30 -13.11 6.72
C HIS A 88 -2.73 -12.79 5.27
N TRP A 89 -3.11 -11.55 4.98
CA TRP A 89 -3.47 -10.95 3.69
C TRP A 89 -4.69 -11.56 2.98
N LEU A 90 -5.42 -12.44 3.66
CA LEU A 90 -6.61 -13.10 3.10
C LEU A 90 -7.86 -12.23 3.24
N GLY A 91 -7.81 -11.16 4.04
CA GLY A 91 -8.99 -10.44 4.52
C GLY A 91 -9.82 -11.28 5.50
N SER A 92 -10.77 -10.66 6.20
CA SER A 92 -11.64 -11.39 7.14
C SER A 92 -12.59 -12.37 6.41
N SER A 93 -13.34 -13.17 7.17
CA SER A 93 -14.26 -14.18 6.61
C SER A 93 -15.29 -13.60 5.64
N GLU A 94 -15.73 -12.36 5.83
CA GLU A 94 -16.69 -11.67 4.95
C GLU A 94 -16.09 -11.22 3.61
N HIS A 95 -14.76 -11.24 3.47
CA HIS A 95 -14.04 -10.90 2.25
C HIS A 95 -13.71 -12.09 1.36
N GLN A 96 -13.99 -13.31 1.84
CA GLN A 96 -13.72 -14.55 1.12
C GLN A 96 -14.65 -14.71 -0.10
N PRO A 97 -14.31 -15.60 -1.06
CA PRO A 97 -15.17 -15.88 -2.19
C PRO A 97 -16.60 -16.25 -1.77
N ASN A 98 -17.58 -15.81 -2.55
CA ASN A 98 -19.02 -16.04 -2.32
C ASN A 98 -19.63 -15.29 -1.11
N GLN A 99 -18.97 -14.24 -0.63
CA GLN A 99 -19.48 -13.36 0.41
C GLN A 99 -19.87 -11.99 -0.15
N ASN A 100 -20.81 -11.31 0.51
CA ASN A 100 -21.32 -10.01 0.06
C ASN A 100 -20.28 -8.88 0.10
N ALA A 101 -19.28 -9.01 0.98
CA ALA A 101 -18.20 -8.04 1.12
C ALA A 101 -16.93 -8.47 0.39
N GLN A 102 -16.98 -9.46 -0.51
CA GLN A 102 -15.80 -9.91 -1.26
C GLN A 102 -15.07 -8.73 -1.92
N TYR A 103 -13.75 -8.62 -1.67
CA TYR A 103 -12.94 -7.54 -2.20
C TYR A 103 -12.05 -8.02 -3.36
N PRO A 104 -12.28 -7.56 -4.62
CA PRO A 104 -11.64 -8.14 -5.79
C PRO A 104 -10.11 -8.05 -5.83
N CYS A 105 -9.50 -7.14 -5.07
CA CYS A 105 -8.05 -6.97 -5.09
C CYS A 105 -7.30 -7.89 -4.13
N LEU A 106 -7.96 -8.52 -3.13
CA LEU A 106 -7.28 -9.34 -2.12
C LEU A 106 -6.45 -10.51 -2.71
N PRO A 107 -6.92 -11.23 -3.75
CA PRO A 107 -6.14 -12.32 -4.34
C PRO A 107 -4.78 -11.89 -4.92
N TYR A 108 -4.62 -10.62 -5.28
CA TYR A 108 -3.44 -10.08 -5.95
C TYR A 108 -2.49 -9.33 -5.01
N ARG A 109 -2.65 -9.47 -3.69
CA ARG A 109 -1.83 -8.76 -2.69
C ARG A 109 -0.59 -9.52 -2.22
N TYR A 110 -0.44 -10.79 -2.62
CA TYR A 110 0.75 -11.62 -2.34
C TYR A 110 1.80 -11.61 -3.47
N GLU A 111 1.50 -10.92 -4.58
CA GLU A 111 2.33 -10.90 -5.80
C GLU A 111 3.15 -9.60 -5.90
#